data_AF-A0A7K9T2R7-F1
#
_entry.id   AF-A0A7K9T2R7-F1
#
_cell.length_a   1.000
_cell.length_b   1.000
_cell.length_c   1.000
_cell.angle_alpha   90.00
_cell.angle_beta   90.00
_cell.angle_gamma   90.00
#
_symmetry.space_group_name_H-M   'P 1'
#
loop_
_entity.id
_entity.type
_entity.pdbx_description
1 polymer ?
#
loop_
_entity_poly.entity_id
_entity_poly.type
_entity_poly.pdbx_seq_one_letter_code
_entity_poly.pdbx_strand_id
1 'polypeptide(L)' 'GPAAQELASHFQAYGDVAAVVMDKEKGAYAIVELQEVLGRERALAEPQHHLHGHRLRVRPR' A
#
# COMPACT_ATOMS: atom_id res chain seq x y z
N GLY A 1 -11.22 1.75 -7.49
CA GLY A 1 -9.95 1.50 -6.78
C GLY A 1 -10.21 1.51 -5.29
N PRO A 2 -9.39 0.83 -4.48
CA PRO A 2 -9.53 0.84 -3.03
C PRO A 2 -9.36 2.25 -2.46
N ALA A 3 -10.06 2.55 -1.36
CA ALA A 3 -9.94 3.86 -0.70
C ALA A 3 -8.64 3.95 0.11
N ALA A 4 -8.15 5.17 0.36
CA ALA A 4 -6.89 5.41 1.09
C ALA A 4 -6.86 4.73 2.46
N GLN A 5 -8.02 4.70 3.12
CA GLN A 5 -8.18 4.08 4.42
C GLN A 5 -8.06 2.55 4.37
N GLU A 6 -8.50 1.92 3.28
CA GLU A 6 -8.38 0.47 3.08
C GLU A 6 -6.94 0.07 2.79
N LEU A 7 -6.23 0.89 2.00
CA LEU A 7 -4.79 0.72 1.81
C LEU A 7 -4.05 0.86 3.15
N ALA A 8 -4.36 1.88 3.95
CA ALA A 8 -3.75 2.04 5.26
C ALA A 8 -3.98 0.81 6.15
N SER A 9 -5.22 0.34 6.26
CA SER A 9 -5.54 -0.87 7.04
C SER A 9 -4.87 -2.13 6.50
N HIS A 10 -4.75 -2.28 5.17
CA HIS A 10 -4.05 -3.42 4.57
C HIS A 10 -2.56 -3.39 4.88
N PHE A 11 -1.92 -2.23 4.74
CA PHE A 11 -0.48 -2.09 4.95
C PHE A 11 -0.08 -2.05 6.43
N GLN A 12 -1.00 -1.73 7.35
CA GLN A 12 -0.82 -1.87 8.79
C GLN A 12 -0.43 -3.29 9.23
N ALA A 13 -0.82 -4.32 8.48
CA ALA A 13 -0.40 -5.71 8.75
C ALA A 13 1.11 -5.94 8.56
N TYR A 14 1.79 -5.07 7.80
CA TYR A 14 3.22 -5.18 7.50
C TYR A 14 4.06 -4.21 8.35
N GLY A 15 3.50 -3.07 8.74
CA GLY A 15 4.09 -2.10 9.67
C GLY A 15 3.26 -0.82 9.79
N ASP A 16 3.66 0.11 10.65
CA ASP A 16 2.92 1.36 10.85
C ASP A 16 2.90 2.21 9.58
N VAL A 17 1.69 2.57 9.12
CA VAL A 17 1.48 3.41 7.96
C VAL A 17 1.53 4.88 8.39
N ALA A 18 2.51 5.61 7.89
CA ALA A 18 2.70 7.04 8.14
C ALA A 18 1.75 7.89 7.28
N ALA A 19 1.61 7.55 5.99
CA ALA A 19 0.75 8.28 5.07
C ALA A 19 0.28 7.41 3.90
N VAL A 20 -0.89 7.74 3.35
CA VAL A 20 -1.38 7.18 2.08
C VAL A 20 -1.77 8.32 1.15
N VAL A 21 -1.05 8.45 0.05
CA VAL A 21 -1.31 9.45 -0.99
C VAL A 21 -1.88 8.74 -2.21
N MET A 22 -3.15 9.02 -2.53
CA MET A 22 -3.78 8.48 -3.74
C MET A 22 -3.71 9.49 -4.88
N ASP A 23 -3.39 9.01 -6.08
CA ASP A 23 -3.50 9.82 -7.30
C ASP A 23 -4.97 9.94 -7.71
N LYS A 24 -5.49 11.16 -7.67
CA LYS A 24 -6.90 11.45 -7.99
C LYS A 24 -7.15 11.65 -9.48
N GLU A 25 -6.12 11.81 -10.30
CA GLU A 25 -6.29 12.08 -11.73
C GLU A 25 -6.62 10.83 -12.51
N LYS A 26 -5.96 9.71 -12.21
CA LYS A 26 -6.26 8.44 -12.88
C LYS A 26 -6.63 7.30 -11.95
N GLY A 27 -6.50 7.47 -10.62
CA GLY A 27 -6.73 6.38 -9.66
C GLY A 27 -5.85 5.15 -9.93
N ALA A 28 -4.77 5.33 -10.69
CA ALA A 28 -3.95 4.26 -11.23
C ALA A 28 -2.86 3.81 -10.24
N TYR A 29 -2.49 4.68 -9.31
CA TYR A 29 -1.50 4.40 -8.28
C TYR A 29 -1.84 5.10 -6.97
N ALA A 30 -1.36 4.49 -5.89
CA ALA A 30 -1.33 5.08 -4.56
C ALA A 30 0.07 4.88 -3.98
N ILE A 31 0.55 5.86 -3.25
CA ILE A 31 1.81 5.82 -2.52
C ILE A 31 1.47 5.56 -1.06
N VAL A 32 2.04 4.50 -0.51
CA VAL A 32 1.92 4.15 0.91
C VAL A 32 3.28 4.37 1.55
N GLU A 33 3.33 5.27 2.53
CA GLU A 33 4.51 5.53 3.33
C GLU A 33 4.40 4.73 4.63
N LEU A 34 5.38 3.85 4.83
CA LEU A 34 5.53 3.08 6.06
C LEU A 34 6.58 3.77 6.94
N GLN A 35 6.29 3.84 8.24
CA GLN A 35 7.16 4.45 9.25
C GLN A 35 8.49 3.69 9.35
N GLU A 36 8.42 2.36 9.23
CA GLU A 36 9.56 1.47 9.39
C GLU A 36 10.04 0.88 8.06
N VAL A 37 11.37 0.85 7.90
CA VAL A 37 12.01 0.20 6.74
C VAL A 37 11.68 -1.29 6.68
N LEU A 38 11.63 -1.97 7.83
CA LEU A 38 11.26 -3.39 7.91
C LEU A 38 9.85 -3.66 7.41
N GLY A 39 8.88 -2.79 7.76
CA GLY A 39 7.52 -2.91 7.27
C GLY A 39 7.44 -2.74 5.76
N ARG A 40 8.22 -1.79 5.22
CA ARG A 40 8.35 -1.60 3.78
C ARG A 40 8.94 -2.84 3.09
N GLU A 41 9.99 -3.42 3.63
CA GLU A 41 10.59 -4.63 3.04
C GLU A 41 9.63 -5.82 3.06
N ARG A 42 8.86 -6.01 4.14
CA ARG A 42 7.83 -7.06 4.21
C ARG A 42 6.74 -6.87 3.16
N ALA A 43 6.24 -5.64 3.02
CA ALA A 43 5.27 -5.31 1.98
C ALA A 43 5.84 -5.49 0.57
N LEU A 44 7.13 -5.23 0.35
CA LEU A 44 7.78 -5.45 -0.95
C LEU A 44 8.11 -6.93 -1.21
N ALA A 45 8.31 -7.72 -0.16
CA ALA A 45 8.57 -9.16 -0.24
C ALA A 45 7.31 -9.97 -0.52
N GLU A 46 6.13 -9.43 -0.21
CA GLU A 46 4.84 -10.02 -0.54
C GLU A 46 4.66 -10.03 -2.07
N PRO A 47 4.64 -11.21 -2.72
CA PRO A 47 4.57 -11.30 -4.17
C PRO A 47 3.24 -10.79 -4.73
N GLN A 48 2.17 -10.78 -3.93
CA GLN A 48 0.85 -10.44 -4.43
C GLN A 48 -0.07 -9.86 -3.34
N HIS A 49 -0.37 -8.58 -3.45
CA HIS A 49 -1.35 -7.93 -2.60
C HIS A 49 -2.74 -8.03 -3.23
N HIS A 50 -3.72 -8.47 -2.44
CA HIS A 50 -5.12 -8.46 -2.84
C HIS A 50 -5.90 -7.56 -1.89
N LEU A 51 -6.55 -6.54 -2.43
CA LEU A 51 -7.43 -5.66 -1.68
C LEU A 51 -8.77 -5.60 -2.40
N HIS A 52 -9.82 -6.08 -1.75
CA HIS A 52 -11.20 -6.06 -2.27
C HIS A 52 -11.32 -6.75 -3.64
N GLY A 53 -10.64 -7.89 -3.82
CA GLY A 53 -10.59 -8.62 -5.10
C GLY A 53 -9.72 -7.97 -6.18
N HIS A 54 -9.12 -6.81 -5.91
CA HIS A 54 -8.20 -6.14 -6.82
C HIS A 54 -6.76 -6.55 -6.48
N ARG A 55 -6.02 -7.01 -7.50
CA ARG A 55 -4.60 -7.30 -7.36
C ARG A 55 -3.81 -5.99 -7.42
N LEU A 56 -3.14 -5.65 -6.33
CA LEU A 56 -2.27 -4.48 -6.24
C LEU A 56 -0.83 -4.88 -6.54
N ARG A 57 -0.14 -4.03 -7.30
CA ARG A 57 1.29 -4.19 -7.58
C ARG A 57 2.07 -3.19 -6.75
N VAL A 58 2.80 -3.68 -5.76
CA VAL A 58 3.66 -2.87 -4.90
C VAL A 58 5.06 -2.85 -5.50
N ARG A 59 5.66 -1.66 -5.56
CA ARG A 59 7.02 -1.44 -6.09
C ARG A 59 7.70 -0.39 -5.22
N PRO A 60 9.03 -0.47 -5.04
CA PRO A 60 9.77 0.61 -4.41
C PRO A 60 9.68 1.86 -5.30
N ARG A 61 9.51 3.02 -4.66
CA ARG A 61 9.56 4.32 -5.32
C ARG A 61 10.99 4.78 -5.50
#